data_AF-A0A2G6D2H0-F1
#
_entry.id   AF-A0A2G6D2H0-F1
#
_cell.length_a   1.000
_cell.length_b   1.000
_cell.length_c   1.000
_cell.angle_alpha   90.00
_cell.angle_beta   90.00
_cell.angle_gamma   90.00
#
_symmetry.space_group_name_H-M   'P 1'
#
loop_
_entity.id
_entity.type
_entity.pdbx_description
1 polymer ?
#
loop_
_entity_poly.entity_id
_entity_poly.type
_entity_poly.pdbx_seq_one_letter_code
_entity_poly.pdbx_strand_id
1 'polypeptide(L)'
;MTQTQVTHTRPTNTTWYVYVILCSDNTLYTGITTDMSRRWQEHKEKRGAKYFRGRSPVELLLLEPRPGRSHASQREYKIKQLDKKQKLRLCRAYEATTREQIARERIAFVESAATTPVGWRES
;
A
#
# COMPACT_ATOMS: atom_id res chain seq x y z
N MET A 1 35.46 27.33 22.34
CA MET A 1 34.18 27.28 23.05
C MET A 1 33.08 27.17 22.00
N THR A 2 32.40 26.01 22.02
CA THR A 2 31.18 25.55 21.33
C THR A 2 30.73 26.23 20.02
N GLN A 3 30.71 25.45 18.93
CA GLN A 3 29.85 25.77 17.79
C GLN A 3 29.20 24.49 17.21
N THR A 4 27.89 24.43 17.43
CA THR A 4 26.82 23.91 16.56
C THR A 4 26.81 22.44 16.17
N GLN A 5 26.01 21.65 16.90
CA GLN A 5 25.51 20.36 16.42
C GLN A 5 24.41 20.58 15.37
N VAL A 6 24.67 20.16 14.13
CA VAL A 6 23.64 20.05 13.08
C VAL A 6 22.86 18.76 13.34
N THR A 7 21.63 18.87 13.85
CA THR A 7 20.72 17.74 13.98
C THR A 7 20.31 17.27 12.58
N HIS A 8 20.93 16.21 12.10
CA HIS A 8 20.46 15.51 10.90
C HIS A 8 19.19 14.73 11.29
N THR A 9 18.02 15.33 11.11
CA THR A 9 16.75 14.59 11.14
C THR A 9 16.71 13.66 9.95
N ARG A 10 17.17 12.43 10.17
CA ARG A 10 17.16 11.35 9.18
C ARG A 10 15.69 10.98 8.90
N PRO A 11 15.15 11.11 7.67
CA PRO A 11 13.79 10.64 7.38
C PRO A 11 13.80 9.11 7.31
N THR A 12 13.78 8.43 8.46
CA THR A 12 13.87 6.96 8.54
C THR A 12 12.53 6.33 8.89
N ASN A 13 11.45 6.79 8.27
CA ASN A 13 10.18 6.07 8.32
C ASN A 13 9.75 5.68 6.92
N THR A 14 10.52 4.79 6.27
CA THR A 14 10.13 4.16 5.02
C THR A 14 8.72 3.63 5.17
N THR A 15 7.80 4.03 4.28
CA THR A 15 6.42 3.53 4.29
C THR A 15 6.42 2.03 4.01
N TRP A 16 5.74 1.28 4.86
CA TRP A 16 5.45 -0.14 4.64
C TRP A 16 4.00 -0.30 4.29
N TYR A 17 3.69 -1.26 3.43
CA TYR A 17 2.33 -1.60 3.05
C TYR A 17 1.96 -2.94 3.64
N VAL A 18 0.75 -3.04 4.18
CA VAL A 18 0.08 -4.30 4.50
C VAL A 18 -0.86 -4.61 3.36
N TYR A 19 -0.87 -5.83 2.85
CA TYR A 19 -1.70 -6.21 1.72
C TYR A 19 -2.49 -7.50 1.96
N VAL A 20 -3.63 -7.62 1.29
CA VAL A 20 -4.43 -8.84 1.21
C VAL A 20 -4.62 -9.24 -0.25
N ILE A 21 -4.34 -10.49 -0.58
CA ILE A 21 -4.48 -11.06 -1.93
C ILE A 21 -5.49 -12.19 -1.90
N LEU A 22 -6.40 -12.22 -2.89
CA LEU A 22 -7.21 -13.39 -3.21
C LEU A 22 -6.39 -14.37 -4.04
N CYS A 23 -6.33 -15.63 -3.59
CA CYS A 23 -5.65 -16.71 -4.30
C CYS A 23 -6.63 -17.57 -5.11
N SER A 24 -6.08 -18.32 -6.08
CA SER A 24 -6.85 -19.17 -7.01
C SER A 24 -7.71 -20.25 -6.34
N ASP A 25 -7.37 -20.66 -5.11
CA ASP A 25 -8.15 -21.59 -4.29
C ASP A 25 -9.18 -20.90 -3.39
N ASN A 26 -9.50 -19.64 -3.68
CA ASN A 26 -10.41 -18.80 -2.89
C ASN A 26 -9.95 -18.58 -1.44
N THR A 27 -8.66 -18.77 -1.15
CA THR A 27 -8.06 -18.39 0.13
C THR A 27 -7.54 -16.95 0.09
N LEU A 28 -7.28 -16.38 1.27
CA LEU A 28 -6.77 -15.02 1.42
C LEU A 28 -5.37 -15.06 2.00
N TYR A 29 -4.42 -14.48 1.27
CA TYR A 29 -3.05 -14.29 1.73
C TYR A 29 -2.88 -12.87 2.29
N THR A 30 -2.18 -12.72 3.42
CA THR A 30 -1.87 -11.43 4.04
C THR A 30 -0.37 -11.32 4.25
N GLY A 31 0.21 -10.19 3.84
CA GLY A 31 1.64 -9.93 4.01
C GLY A 31 1.94 -8.44 4.12
N ILE A 32 3.23 -8.13 4.29
CA ILE A 32 3.75 -6.77 4.28
C ILE A 32 4.87 -6.62 3.26
N THR A 33 5.06 -5.41 2.72
CA THR A 33 6.14 -5.09 1.78
C THR A 33 6.41 -3.59 1.76
N THR A 34 7.60 -3.17 1.37
CA THR A 34 7.89 -1.78 0.98
C THR A 34 7.62 -1.53 -0.50
N ASP A 35 7.57 -2.59 -1.30
CA ASP A 35 7.39 -2.55 -2.75
C ASP A 35 6.37 -3.63 -3.15
N MET A 36 5.16 -3.19 -3.50
CA MET A 36 4.07 -4.10 -3.88
C MET A 36 4.25 -4.67 -5.28
N SER A 37 4.79 -3.88 -6.21
CA SER A 37 5.00 -4.28 -7.61
C SER A 37 6.01 -5.42 -7.70
N ARG A 38 7.17 -5.27 -7.05
CA ARG A 38 8.17 -6.34 -6.95
C ARG A 38 7.59 -7.58 -6.28
N ARG A 39 6.86 -7.40 -5.18
CA ARG A 39 6.31 -8.53 -4.40
C ARG A 39 5.23 -9.30 -5.18
N TRP A 40 4.43 -8.61 -5.99
CA TRP A 40 3.45 -9.23 -6.87
C TRP A 40 4.11 -10.09 -7.95
N GLN A 41 5.18 -9.60 -8.57
CA GLN A 41 5.96 -10.36 -9.55
C GLN A 41 6.58 -11.61 -8.92
N GLU A 42 7.21 -11.47 -7.75
CA GLU A 42 7.75 -12.62 -7.00
C GLU A 42 6.69 -13.70 -6.75
N HIS A 43 5.50 -13.31 -6.29
CA HIS A 43 4.40 -14.25 -6.04
C HIS A 43 3.91 -14.93 -7.33
N LYS A 44 3.79 -14.19 -8.44
CA LYS A 44 3.43 -14.75 -9.75
C LYS A 44 4.46 -15.76 -10.24
N GLU A 45 5.75 -15.45 -10.06
CA GLU A 45 6.88 -16.29 -10.45
C GLU A 45 7.15 -17.42 -9.45
N LYS A 46 6.33 -17.53 -8.39
CA LYS A 46 6.46 -18.51 -7.28
C LYS A 46 7.81 -18.43 -6.57
N ARG A 47 8.46 -17.26 -6.62
CA ARG A 47 9.70 -16.95 -5.90
C ARG A 47 9.34 -16.28 -4.57
N GLY A 48 10.02 -16.63 -3.48
CA GLY A 48 9.95 -15.88 -2.22
C GLY A 48 8.89 -16.31 -1.19
N ALA A 49 7.84 -17.05 -1.53
CA ALA A 49 6.91 -17.61 -0.53
C ALA A 49 6.47 -19.04 -0.87
N LYS A 50 6.75 -19.99 0.04
CA LYS A 50 6.31 -21.39 -0.07
C LYS A 50 4.79 -21.50 -0.28
N TYR A 51 4.02 -20.53 0.23
CA TYR A 51 2.56 -20.48 0.14
C TYR A 51 2.03 -20.49 -1.30
N PHE A 52 2.72 -19.85 -2.24
CA PHE A 52 2.33 -19.77 -3.66
C PHE A 52 2.81 -20.97 -4.50
N ARG A 53 3.44 -21.99 -3.87
CA ARG A 53 3.71 -23.27 -4.54
C ARG A 53 2.38 -24.01 -4.71
N GLY A 54 1.76 -23.85 -5.88
CA GLY A 54 0.45 -24.45 -6.21
C GLY A 54 -0.74 -23.49 -6.09
N ARG A 55 -0.51 -22.22 -5.74
CA ARG A 55 -1.53 -21.17 -5.73
C ARG A 55 -1.05 -19.99 -6.55
N SER A 56 -1.96 -19.30 -7.22
CA SER A 56 -1.65 -18.08 -7.95
C SER A 56 -2.35 -16.88 -7.30
N PRO A 57 -1.69 -15.71 -7.21
CA PRO A 57 -2.38 -14.48 -6.84
C PRO A 57 -3.36 -14.10 -7.95
N VAL A 58 -4.63 -13.91 -7.60
CA VAL A 58 -5.70 -13.55 -8.53
C VAL A 58 -5.96 -12.05 -8.47
N GLU A 59 -6.13 -11.52 -7.26
CA GLU A 59 -6.56 -10.14 -7.06
C GLU A 59 -5.94 -9.53 -5.80
N LEU A 60 -5.57 -8.25 -5.86
CA LEU A 60 -5.13 -7.47 -4.70
C LEU A 60 -6.34 -6.76 -4.09
N LEU A 61 -6.78 -7.23 -2.92
CA LEU A 61 -8.01 -6.74 -2.27
C LEU A 61 -7.76 -5.57 -1.31
N LEU A 62 -6.53 -5.44 -0.79
CA LEU A 62 -6.18 -4.39 0.16
C LEU A 62 -4.70 -4.04 0.01
N LEU A 63 -4.39 -2.74 0.10
CA LEU A 63 -3.04 -2.21 0.19
C LEU A 63 -3.05 -0.99 1.14
N GLU A 64 -2.74 -1.21 2.41
CA GLU A 64 -2.81 -0.20 3.49
C GLU A 64 -1.40 0.31 3.85
N PRO A 65 -1.08 1.61 3.66
CA PRO A 65 0.19 2.19 4.06
C PRO A 65 0.29 2.32 5.59
N ARG A 66 1.47 2.04 6.14
CA ARG A 66 1.79 2.10 7.57
C ARG A 66 3.15 2.77 7.80
N PRO A 67 3.31 3.52 8.89
CA PRO A 67 4.59 4.10 9.27
C PRO A 67 5.54 2.99 9.75
N GLY A 68 6.43 2.55 8.88
CA GLY A 68 7.50 1.63 9.24
C GLY A 68 7.07 0.17 9.43
N ARG A 69 8.08 -0.69 9.54
CA ARG A 69 7.90 -2.14 9.57
C ARG A 69 7.10 -2.62 10.79
N SER A 70 7.35 -2.04 11.97
CA SER A 70 6.70 -2.46 13.22
C SER A 70 5.18 -2.28 13.15
N HIS A 71 4.71 -1.11 12.70
CA HIS A 71 3.28 -0.86 12.55
C HIS A 71 2.65 -1.75 11.49
N ALA A 72 3.36 -2.03 10.39
CA ALA A 72 2.90 -2.96 9.36
C ALA A 72 2.76 -4.38 9.90
N SER A 73 3.76 -4.91 10.60
CA SER A 73 3.72 -6.26 11.19
C SER A 73 2.62 -6.41 12.24
N GLN A 74 2.41 -5.41 13.10
CA GLN A 74 1.31 -5.43 14.08
C GLN A 74 -0.05 -5.47 13.39
N ARG A 75 -0.21 -4.70 12.31
CA ARG A 75 -1.44 -4.68 11.52
C ARG A 75 -1.66 -5.99 10.77
N GLU A 76 -0.62 -6.54 10.16
CA GLU A 76 -0.63 -7.87 9.54
C GLU A 76 -1.09 -8.96 10.52
N TYR A 77 -0.53 -8.97 11.74
CA TYR A 77 -0.93 -9.91 12.79
C TYR A 77 -2.42 -9.78 13.12
N LYS A 78 -2.92 -8.56 13.34
CA LYS A 78 -4.34 -8.31 13.60
C LYS A 78 -5.23 -8.82 12.47
N ILE A 79 -4.85 -8.56 11.22
CA ILE A 79 -5.61 -9.05 10.05
C ILE A 79 -5.58 -10.58 10.00
N LYS A 80 -4.44 -11.22 10.29
CA LYS A 80 -4.32 -12.68 10.29
C LYS A 80 -5.28 -13.35 11.27
N GLN A 81 -5.56 -12.73 12.42
CA GLN A 81 -6.53 -13.22 13.43
C GLN A 81 -7.99 -13.14 12.99
N LEU A 82 -8.31 -12.35 11.96
CA LEU A 82 -9.68 -12.24 11.46
C LEU A 82 -10.09 -13.50 10.67
N ASP A 83 -11.35 -13.87 10.80
CA ASP A 83 -11.96 -14.89 9.93
C ASP A 83 -12.08 -14.39 8.48
N LYS A 84 -12.39 -15.29 7.54
CA LYS A 84 -12.50 -14.95 6.12
C LYS A 84 -13.56 -13.86 5.85
N LYS A 85 -14.72 -13.91 6.53
CA LYS A 85 -15.82 -12.95 6.34
C LYS A 85 -15.42 -11.57 6.86
N GLN A 86 -14.75 -11.50 8.00
CA GLN A 86 -14.20 -10.28 8.58
C GLN A 86 -13.12 -9.67 7.68
N LYS A 87 -12.21 -10.47 7.13
CA LYS A 87 -11.20 -10.00 6.15
C LYS A 87 -11.84 -9.40 4.90
N LEU A 88 -12.84 -10.06 4.33
CA LEU A 88 -13.55 -9.54 3.16
C LEU A 88 -14.31 -8.25 3.45
N ARG A 89 -14.96 -8.14 4.63
CA ARG A 89 -15.59 -6.90 5.06
C ARG A 89 -14.58 -5.76 5.20
N LEU A 90 -13.41 -6.05 5.78
CA LEU A 90 -12.33 -5.08 5.90
C LEU A 90 -11.86 -4.59 4.51
N CYS A 91 -11.65 -5.49 3.56
CA CYS A 91 -11.22 -5.13 2.20
C CYS A 91 -12.25 -4.23 1.50
N ARG A 92 -13.55 -4.61 1.57
CA ARG A 92 -14.64 -3.81 0.99
C ARG A 92 -14.75 -2.41 1.58
N ALA A 93 -14.63 -2.29 2.90
CA ALA A 93 -14.67 -1.00 3.57
C ALA A 93 -13.48 -0.11 3.15
N TYR A 94 -12.29 -0.72 3.01
CA TYR A 94 -11.10 -0.01 2.56
C TYR A 94 -11.24 0.47 1.11
N GLU A 95 -11.71 -0.39 0.21
CA GLU A 95 -11.97 -0.04 -1.20
C GLU A 95 -12.93 1.15 -1.34
N ALA A 96 -14.05 1.13 -0.61
CA ALA A 96 -15.01 2.23 -0.61
C ALA A 96 -14.35 3.55 -0.16
N THR A 97 -13.58 3.50 0.92
CA THR A 97 -12.88 4.68 1.46
C THR A 97 -11.86 5.24 0.47
N THR A 98 -11.02 4.39 -0.12
CA THR A 98 -10.01 4.81 -1.11
C THR A 98 -10.67 5.38 -2.36
N ARG A 99 -11.76 4.77 -2.84
CA ARG A 99 -12.49 5.29 -3.99
C ARG A 99 -13.07 6.68 -3.73
N GLU A 100 -13.63 6.90 -2.55
CA GLU A 100 -14.13 8.21 -2.13
C GLU A 100 -13.01 9.25 -2.08
N GLN A 101 -11.85 8.90 -1.51
CA GLN A 101 -10.69 9.79 -1.45
C GLN A 101 -10.18 10.15 -2.85
N ILE A 102 -10.00 9.17 -3.74
CA ILE A 102 -9.58 9.41 -5.13
C ILE A 102 -10.59 10.28 -5.87
N ALA A 103 -11.89 10.05 -5.68
CA ALA A 103 -12.92 10.88 -6.29
C ALA A 103 -12.84 12.34 -5.81
N ARG A 104 -12.64 12.56 -4.51
CA ARG A 104 -12.48 13.91 -3.93
C ARG A 104 -11.22 14.60 -4.45
N GLU A 105 -10.08 13.92 -4.46
CA GLU A 105 -8.81 14.45 -4.98
C GLU A 105 -8.90 14.80 -6.47
N ARG A 106 -9.56 13.96 -7.27
CA ARG A 106 -9.77 14.22 -8.70
C ARG A 106 -10.64 15.44 -8.96
N ILE A 107 -11.72 15.61 -8.21
CA ILE A 107 -12.59 16.80 -8.32
C ILE A 107 -11.79 18.06 -7.96
N ALA A 108 -11.09 18.04 -6.82
CA ALA A 108 -10.25 19.16 -6.39
C ALA A 108 -9.15 19.50 -7.41
N PHE A 109 -8.56 18.49 -8.06
CA PHE A 109 -7.57 18.69 -9.11
C PHE A 109 -8.17 19.36 -10.37
N VAL A 110 -9.36 18.94 -10.82
CA VAL A 110 -10.03 19.55 -11.99
C VAL A 110 -10.36 21.02 -11.72
N GLU A 111 -10.84 21.34 -10.53
CA GLU A 111 -11.13 22.72 -10.12
C GLU A 111 -9.85 23.58 -10.07
N SER A 112 -8.71 23.00 -9.67
CA SER A 112 -7.42 23.69 -9.64
C SER A 112 -6.77 23.85 -11.03
N ALA A 113 -6.88 22.85 -11.92
CA ALA A 113 -6.24 22.86 -13.24
C ALA A 113 -6.90 23.82 -14.24
N ALA A 114 -8.12 24.26 -13.98
CA ALA A 114 -8.77 25.34 -14.72
C ALA A 114 -8.11 26.73 -14.50
N THR A 115 -7.15 26.81 -13.56
CA THR A 115 -6.45 28.05 -13.20
C THR A 115 -4.94 27.84 -13.37
N THR A 116 -4.37 28.11 -14.54
CA THR A 116 -3.10 28.86 -14.73
C THR A 116 -2.76 28.95 -16.23
N PRO A 117 -2.65 30.17 -16.80
CA PRO A 117 -2.21 30.38 -18.18
C PRO A 117 -0.68 30.47 -18.26
N VAL A 118 -0.15 30.46 -19.49
CA VAL A 118 1.24 30.73 -19.89
C VAL A 118 2.19 29.54 -19.71
N GLY A 119 2.96 29.16 -20.73
CA GLY A 119 3.38 29.92 -21.89
C GLY A 119 4.90 30.03 -21.87
N TRP A 120 5.51 29.07 -22.57
CA TRP A 120 6.67 29.24 -23.44
C TRP A 120 8.01 29.73 -22.89
N ARG A 121 9.03 28.94 -23.28
CA ARG A 121 10.41 29.35 -23.64
C ARG A 121 11.22 29.84 -22.44
N GLU A 122 12.55 29.83 -22.47
CA GLU A 122 13.49 30.24 -23.52
C GLU A 122 14.74 29.31 -23.45
N SER A 123 15.71 29.29 -24.37
CA SER A 123 16.18 30.25 -25.37
C SER A 123 16.82 29.49 -26.54
#